data_AF-A0A2X3KIJ6-F1
#
_entry.id   AF-A0A2X3KIJ6-F1
#
_cell.length_a   1.000
_cell.length_b   1.000
_cell.length_c   1.000
_cell.angle_alpha   90.00
_cell.angle_beta   90.00
_cell.angle_gamma   90.00
#
_symmetry.space_group_name_H-M   'P 1'
#
loop_
_entity.id
_entity.type
_entity.pdbx_description
1 polymer ?
#
loop_
_entity_poly.entity_id
_entity_poly.type
_entity_poly.pdbx_seq_one_letter_code
_entity_poly.pdbx_strand_id
1 'polypeptide(L)' 'MAQPIQGIRRDRYHEVLVRMEGESGELTGPNEFLPVTHEFGLSTRVDQWVIEHTLAFMDANRRALPGLRLAINLSPVC' A
#
# COMPACT_ATOMS: atom_id res chain seq x y z
N MET A 1 0.27 6.79 -0.91
CA MET A 1 -0.79 7.46 -1.69
C MET A 1 -2.02 6.56 -1.78
N ALA A 2 -3.18 7.06 -2.20
CA ALA A 2 -4.38 6.25 -2.41
C ALA A 2 -5.06 6.55 -3.75
N GLN A 3 -5.46 5.51 -4.49
CA GLN A 3 -6.16 5.62 -5.77
C GLN A 3 -7.60 5.09 -5.63
N PRO A 4 -8.63 5.80 -6.12
CA PRO A 4 -10.01 5.32 -6.03
C PRO A 4 -10.23 4.12 -6.96
N ILE A 5 -10.92 3.10 -6.44
CA ILE A 5 -11.48 2.00 -7.23
C ILE A 5 -13.01 2.12 -7.23
N GLN A 6 -13.59 2.17 -8.42
CA GLN A 6 -15.02 2.27 -8.63
C GLN A 6 -15.54 0.99 -9.30
N GLY A 7 -16.21 0.16 -8.53
CA GLY A 7 -16.86 -1.05 -9.01
C GLY A 7 -18.09 -0.73 -9.85
N ILE A 8 -18.30 -1.53 -10.90
CA ILE A 8 -19.47 -1.42 -11.80
C ILE A 8 -20.79 -1.55 -11.02
N ARG A 9 -20.79 -2.29 -9.90
CA ARG A 9 -21.93 -2.48 -9.00
C ARG A 9 -22.05 -1.40 -7.91
N ARG A 10 -21.42 -0.24 -8.09
CA ARG A 10 -21.38 0.91 -7.15
C ARG A 10 -20.53 0.71 -5.89
N ASP A 11 -19.72 -0.35 -5.84
CA ASP A 11 -18.65 -0.46 -4.83
C ASP A 11 -17.66 0.70 -4.97
N ARG A 12 -17.28 1.32 -3.85
CA ARG A 12 -16.24 2.35 -3.80
C ARG A 12 -15.26 2.03 -2.68
N TYR A 13 -13.99 1.90 -3.05
CA TYR A 13 -12.89 1.69 -2.11
C TYR A 13 -11.62 2.32 -2.68
N HIS A 14 -10.52 2.25 -1.95
CA HIS A 14 -9.25 2.82 -2.40
C HIS A 14 -8.15 1.78 -2.42
N GLU A 15 -7.28 1.86 -3.41
CA GLU A 15 -6.03 1.12 -3.46
C GLU A 15 -4.93 1.94 -2.77
N VAL A 16 -4.21 1.32 -1.85
CA VAL A 16 -3.03 1.91 -1.22
C VAL A 16 -1.82 1.63 -2.11
N LEU A 17 -1.16 2.71 -2.52
CA LEU A 17 0.02 2.66 -3.36
C LEU A 17 1.24 3.10 -2.56
N VAL A 18 2.18 2.16 -2.36
CA VAL A 18 3.46 2.39 -1.70
C VAL A 18 4.35 3.30 -2.56
N ARG A 19 5.12 4.14 -1.90
CA ARG A 19 6.17 4.96 -2.48
C ARG A 19 7.38 4.91 -1.57
N MET A 20 8.55 4.95 -2.18
CA MET A 20 9.80 5.09 -1.45
C MET A 20 10.21 6.56 -1.52
N GLU A 21 10.55 7.13 -0.38
CA GLU A 21 11.13 8.47 -0.31
C GLU A 21 12.65 8.34 -0.38
N GLY A 22 13.24 8.98 -1.38
CA GLY A 22 14.69 9.02 -1.55
C GLY A 22 15.35 10.13 -0.73
N GLU A 23 16.68 10.21 -0.79
CA GLU A 23 17.47 11.12 0.05
C GLU A 23 17.19 12.61 -0.20
N SER A 24 16.71 12.96 -1.39
CA SER A 24 16.33 14.34 -1.73
C SER A 24 14.84 14.64 -1.53
N GLY A 25 14.09 13.70 -0.93
CA GLY A 25 12.64 13.79 -0.71
C GLY A 25 11.80 13.44 -1.95
N GLU A 26 12.44 12.94 -3.01
CA GLU A 26 11.77 12.46 -4.21
C GLU A 26 11.00 11.16 -3.92
N LEU A 27 9.80 11.04 -4.48
CA LEU A 27 8.98 9.84 -4.31
C LEU A 27 9.10 8.94 -5.55
N THR A 28 9.70 7.76 -5.36
CA THR A 28 9.82 6.74 -6.40
C THR A 28 8.70 5.70 -6.32
N GLY A 29 8.29 5.24 -7.50
CA GLY A 29 7.21 4.27 -7.65
C GLY A 29 7.64 2.84 -7.34
N PRO A 30 6.70 1.92 -7.07
CA PRO A 30 7.00 0.51 -6.81
C PRO A 30 7.79 -0.14 -7.95
N ASN A 31 7.57 0.25 -9.20
CA ASN A 31 8.31 -0.31 -10.34
C ASN A 31 9.83 -0.07 -10.28
N GLU A 32 10.27 0.94 -9.53
CA GLU A 32 11.69 1.29 -9.42
C GLU A 32 12.39 0.51 -8.30
N PHE A 33 11.71 0.25 -7.18
CA PHE A 33 12.32 -0.39 -6.02
C PHE A 33 11.88 -1.84 -5.80
N LEU A 34 10.73 -2.28 -6.31
CA LEU A 34 10.26 -3.66 -6.12
C LEU A 34 11.23 -4.71 -6.68
N PRO A 35 11.84 -4.55 -7.88
CA PRO A 35 12.84 -5.50 -8.37
C PRO A 35 14.01 -5.69 -7.39
N VAL A 36 14.48 -4.59 -6.80
CA VAL A 36 15.52 -4.59 -5.76
C VAL A 36 15.02 -5.32 -4.51
N THR A 37 13.83 -4.99 -4.00
CA THR A 37 13.30 -5.68 -2.82
C THR A 37 13.15 -7.19 -3.02
N HIS A 38 12.84 -7.62 -4.24
CA HIS A 38 12.75 -9.04 -4.59
C HIS A 38 14.15 -9.69 -4.65
N GLU A 39 15.11 -9.06 -5.34
CA GLU A 39 16.49 -9.55 -5.45
C GLU A 39 17.17 -9.74 -4.10
N PHE A 40 16.90 -8.84 -3.15
CA PHE A 40 17.46 -8.88 -1.80
C PHE A 40 16.60 -9.65 -0.78
N GLY A 41 15.53 -10.32 -1.19
CA GLY A 41 14.67 -11.11 -0.29
C GLY A 41 13.90 -10.26 0.74
N LEU A 42 13.64 -8.99 0.43
CA LEU A 42 12.97 -8.02 1.29
C LEU A 42 11.46 -7.91 1.01
N SER A 43 10.93 -8.55 -0.04
CA SER A 43 9.51 -8.45 -0.43
C SER A 43 8.56 -8.74 0.73
N THR A 44 8.74 -9.83 1.47
CA THR A 44 7.92 -10.17 2.66
C THR A 44 7.96 -9.08 3.73
N ARG A 45 9.12 -8.46 3.94
CA ARG A 45 9.29 -7.39 4.94
C ARG A 45 8.57 -6.12 4.51
N VAL A 46 8.61 -5.79 3.22
CA VAL A 46 7.88 -4.66 2.65
C VAL A 46 6.38 -4.90 2.75
N ASP A 47 5.91 -6.09 2.38
CA ASP A 47 4.49 -6.48 2.48
C ASP A 47 3.98 -6.37 3.92
N GLN A 48 4.74 -6.89 4.89
CA GLN A 48 4.39 -6.78 6.30
C GLN A 48 4.32 -5.31 6.76
N TRP A 49 5.30 -4.49 6.36
CA TRP A 49 5.29 -3.07 6.65
C TRP A 49 4.03 -2.38 6.08
N VAL A 50 3.65 -2.68 4.84
CA VAL A 50 2.43 -2.13 4.21
C VAL A 50 1.18 -2.54 4.98
N ILE A 51 1.07 -3.80 5.39
CA ILE A 51 -0.08 -4.31 6.17
C ILE A 51 -0.18 -3.57 7.50
N GLU A 52 0.91 -3.48 8.26
CA GLU A 52 0.95 -2.83 9.57
C GLU A 52 0.54 -1.36 9.49
N HIS A 53 1.08 -0.61 8.51
CA HIS A 53 0.78 0.80 8.35
C HIS A 53 -0.65 1.03 7.86
N THR A 54 -1.17 0.14 7.02
CA THR A 54 -2.56 0.20 6.56
C THR A 54 -3.53 -0.03 7.72
N LEU A 55 -3.27 -1.04 8.55
CA LEU A 55 -4.09 -1.33 9.73
C LEU A 55 -4.02 -0.22 10.78
N ALA A 56 -2.83 0.33 11.03
CA ALA A 56 -2.66 1.47 11.93
C ALA A 56 -3.43 2.70 11.45
N PHE A 57 -3.40 2.98 10.15
CA PHE A 57 -4.20 4.05 9.55
C PHE A 57 -5.71 3.80 9.72
N MET A 58 -6.17 2.58 9.50
CA MET A 58 -7.58 2.21 9.69
C MET A 58 -8.03 2.40 11.14
N ASP A 59 -7.22 1.96 12.12
CA ASP A 59 -7.55 2.13 13.54
C ASP A 59 -7.62 3.61 13.95
N ALA A 60 -6.63 4.41 13.53
CA ALA A 60 -6.59 5.84 13.80
C ALA A 60 -7.81 6.59 13.22
N ASN A 61 -8.35 6.12 12.09
CA ASN A 61 -9.43 6.79 11.36
C ASN A 61 -10.79 6.12 11.51
N ARG A 62 -10.93 5.04 12.29
CA ARG A 62 -12.14 4.20 12.36
C ARG A 62 -13.43 4.95 12.70
N ARG A 63 -13.34 6.06 13.45
CA ARG A 63 -14.49 6.91 13.80
C ARG A 63 -14.87 7.89 12.68
N ALA A 64 -13.87 8.44 12.00
CA ALA A 64 -14.07 9.44 10.95
C ALA A 64 -14.42 8.80 9.60
N LEU A 65 -13.91 7.59 9.35
CA LEU A 65 -14.09 6.82 8.12
C LEU A 65 -14.68 5.44 8.44
N PRO A 66 -15.92 5.37 8.97
CA PRO A 66 -16.54 4.09 9.28
C PRO A 66 -16.75 3.27 8.00
N GLY A 67 -16.42 1.98 8.05
CA GLY A 67 -16.54 1.07 6.91
C GLY A 67 -15.52 1.32 5.79
N LEU A 68 -14.40 2.01 6.09
CA LEU A 68 -13.31 2.20 5.14
C LEU A 68 -12.82 0.85 4.59
N ARG A 69 -12.80 0.74 3.27
CA ARG A 69 -12.26 -0.40 2.54
C ARG A 69 -11.01 0.02 1.78
N LEU A 70 -9.94 -0.72 2.00
CA LEU A 70 -8.65 -0.51 1.34
C LEU A 70 -8.23 -1.80 0.63
N ALA A 71 -7.73 -1.66 -0.59
CA ALA A 71 -7.00 -2.71 -1.29
C ALA A 71 -5.50 -2.43 -1.14
N ILE A 72 -4.73 -3.47 -0.88
CA ILE A 72 -3.26 -3.41 -0.82
C ILE A 72 -2.70 -4.42 -1.82
N ASN A 73 -1.55 -4.11 -2.39
CA ASN A 73 -0.80 -5.04 -3.22
C ASN A 73 0.16 -5.82 -2.33
N LEU A 74 0.25 -7.13 -2.55
CA LEU A 74 1.19 -8.01 -1.89
C LEU A 74 2.04 -8.68 -2.95
N SER A 75 3.30 -8.91 -2.61
CA SER A 75 4.24 -9.59 -3.48
C SER A 75 3.84 -11.08 -3.60
N PRO A 76 4.07 -11.74 -4.75
CA PRO A 76 3.97 -13.18 -4.83
C PRO A 76 4.88 -13.83 -3.79
N VAL A 77 4.42 -14.91 -3.18
CA VAL A 77 5.27 -15.72 -2.28
C VAL A 77 6.38 -16.32 -3.15
N CYS A 78 7.64 -16.00 -2.84
CA CYS A 78 8.82 -16.59 -3.49
C CYS A 78 8.90 -18.10 -3.23
#